data_AF-A0A2G5TI19-F1
#
_entry.id   AF-A0A2G5TI19-F1
#
_cell.length_a   1.000
_cell.length_b   1.000
_cell.length_c   1.000
_cell.angle_alpha   90.00
_cell.angle_beta   90.00
_cell.angle_gamma   90.00
#
_symmetry.space_group_name_H-M   'P 1'
#
loop_
_entity.id
_entity.type
_entity.pdbx_description
1 polymer ?
#
loop_
_entity_poly.entity_id
_entity_poly.type
_entity_poly.pdbx_seq_one_letter_code
_entity_poly.pdbx_strand_id
1 'polypeptide(L)'
;MLPKIAECSQQVDSLLQKESQILEKVLLLVRCTKNVEWKCQQPRLTSAEEWILKADEIMSDLEKLTDDIVLAEAFFQKISLSESAQLTKRLIDVSNAINNITKNMYKIVNHNQNERMFAAKVIAQQRIKTLLAGKEEAEKLLESRTNFIRQNDEKKKEELKRMRETEIIEEMRSQALIEHKKYLSSLEAVKALEEVEENTFISNDSLADDVTLTEGNLENRKRRRSRSLTRKVVGTIKV
;
A
#
# COMPACT_ATOMS: atom_id res chain seq x y z
N MET A 1 -71.39 -40.47 -24.77
CA MET A 1 -70.91 -39.13 -25.21
C MET A 1 -70.70 -38.12 -24.06
N LEU A 2 -70.84 -38.49 -22.79
CA LEU A 2 -70.68 -37.58 -21.64
C LEU A 2 -69.23 -37.27 -21.15
N PRO A 3 -68.16 -38.06 -21.42
CA PRO A 3 -66.86 -37.81 -20.76
C PRO A 3 -66.12 -36.58 -21.29
N LYS A 4 -66.26 -36.23 -22.59
CA LYS A 4 -65.57 -35.08 -23.20
C LYS A 4 -66.01 -33.72 -22.65
N ILE A 5 -67.26 -33.60 -22.19
CA ILE A 5 -67.79 -32.34 -21.66
C ILE A 5 -67.29 -32.11 -20.22
N ALA A 6 -67.20 -33.18 -19.42
CA ALA A 6 -66.68 -33.13 -18.06
C ALA A 6 -65.17 -32.83 -18.02
N GLU A 7 -64.38 -33.43 -18.93
CA GLU A 7 -62.94 -33.12 -19.07
C GLU A 7 -62.68 -31.67 -19.52
N CYS A 8 -63.55 -31.15 -20.40
CA CYS A 8 -63.46 -29.77 -20.87
C CYS A 8 -63.75 -28.76 -19.75
N SER A 9 -64.80 -29.00 -18.95
CA SER A 9 -65.16 -28.19 -17.78
C SER A 9 -64.05 -28.19 -16.72
N GLN A 10 -63.50 -29.34 -16.35
CA GLN A 10 -62.42 -29.42 -15.36
C GLN A 10 -61.15 -28.66 -15.78
N GLN A 11 -60.84 -28.61 -17.09
CA GLN A 11 -59.67 -27.88 -17.59
C GLN A 11 -59.90 -26.37 -17.68
N VAL A 12 -61.13 -25.91 -17.93
CA VAL A 12 -61.48 -24.48 -17.84
C VAL A 12 -61.45 -24.00 -16.39
N ASP A 13 -61.96 -24.81 -15.45
CA ASP A 13 -61.90 -24.51 -14.02
C ASP A 13 -60.44 -24.44 -13.52
N SER A 14 -59.56 -25.31 -14.04
CA SER A 14 -58.12 -25.26 -13.77
C SER A 14 -57.45 -23.96 -14.26
N LEU A 15 -57.84 -23.45 -15.44
CA LEU A 15 -57.29 -22.21 -15.98
C LEU A 15 -57.77 -21.00 -15.17
N LEU A 16 -59.06 -20.95 -14.84
CA LEU A 16 -59.62 -19.93 -13.96
C LEU A 16 -58.95 -19.93 -12.58
N GLN A 17 -58.63 -21.11 -12.04
CA GLN A 17 -57.93 -21.22 -10.77
C GLN A 17 -56.48 -20.70 -10.84
N LYS A 18 -55.75 -21.00 -11.93
CA LYS A 18 -54.40 -20.45 -12.17
C LYS A 18 -54.45 -18.92 -12.35
N GLU A 19 -55.41 -18.41 -13.12
CA GLU A 19 -55.62 -16.98 -13.33
C GLU A 19 -55.89 -16.28 -11.99
N SER A 20 -56.76 -16.84 -11.16
CA SER A 20 -57.08 -16.30 -9.83
C SER A 20 -55.85 -16.27 -8.92
N GLN A 21 -55.01 -17.31 -8.94
CA GLN A 21 -53.77 -17.35 -8.14
C GLN A 21 -52.75 -16.30 -8.59
N ILE A 22 -52.57 -16.13 -9.91
CA ILE A 22 -51.67 -15.09 -10.46
C ILE A 22 -52.19 -13.70 -10.10
N LEU A 23 -53.51 -13.48 -10.24
CA LEU A 23 -54.14 -12.22 -9.89
C LEU A 23 -53.97 -11.90 -8.40
N GLU A 24 -54.06 -12.90 -7.54
CA GLU A 24 -53.87 -12.76 -6.09
C GLU A 24 -52.42 -12.43 -5.74
N LYS A 25 -51.44 -13.05 -6.38
CA LYS A 25 -50.01 -12.69 -6.26
C LYS A 25 -49.75 -11.24 -6.69
N VAL A 26 -50.30 -10.83 -7.84
CA VAL A 26 -50.18 -9.46 -8.37
C VAL A 26 -50.86 -8.46 -7.42
N LEU A 27 -52.04 -8.77 -6.91
CA LEU A 27 -52.76 -7.95 -5.94
C LEU A 27 -52.00 -7.80 -4.62
N LEU A 28 -51.39 -8.87 -4.12
CA LEU A 28 -50.52 -8.82 -2.93
C LEU A 28 -49.36 -7.87 -3.13
N LEU A 29 -48.65 -7.96 -4.26
CA LEU A 29 -47.56 -7.04 -4.61
C LEU A 29 -48.02 -5.59 -4.77
N VAL A 30 -49.17 -5.36 -5.41
CA VAL A 30 -49.76 -4.03 -5.52
C VAL A 30 -50.17 -3.50 -4.13
N ARG A 31 -50.71 -4.33 -3.24
CA ARG A 31 -51.02 -3.91 -1.86
C ARG A 31 -49.77 -3.60 -1.05
N CYS A 32 -48.69 -4.34 -1.23
CA CYS A 32 -47.40 -4.06 -0.58
C CYS A 32 -46.78 -2.73 -1.06
N THR A 33 -47.20 -2.21 -2.22
CA THR A 33 -46.62 -1.02 -2.85
C THR A 33 -47.54 0.20 -2.88
N LYS A 34 -48.87 0.01 -2.80
CA LYS A 34 -49.89 1.07 -2.86
C LYS A 34 -50.30 1.50 -1.45
N ASN A 35 -50.40 2.82 -1.22
CA ASN A 35 -50.78 3.48 0.04
C ASN A 35 -49.76 3.45 1.19
N VAL A 36 -48.51 3.03 0.95
CA VAL A 36 -47.47 3.21 1.95
C VAL A 36 -46.88 4.62 1.83
N GLU A 37 -47.15 5.48 2.81
CA GLU A 37 -46.40 6.72 3.00
C GLU A 37 -44.98 6.35 3.43
N TRP A 38 -44.11 6.20 2.43
CA TRP A 38 -42.74 5.82 2.68
C TRP A 38 -41.93 7.00 3.23
N LYS A 39 -42.09 7.35 4.51
CA LYS A 39 -41.33 8.45 5.14
C LYS A 39 -39.82 8.17 5.22
N CYS A 40 -39.41 6.90 5.11
CA CYS A 40 -38.02 6.47 5.18
C CYS A 40 -37.54 5.90 3.84
N GLN A 41 -36.26 6.11 3.50
CA GLN A 41 -35.63 5.56 2.29
C GLN A 41 -35.43 4.03 2.37
N GLN A 42 -35.14 3.48 3.56
CA GLN A 42 -34.85 2.05 3.75
C GLN A 42 -36.00 1.13 3.29
N PRO A 43 -37.26 1.36 3.69
CA PRO A 43 -38.35 0.45 3.31
C PRO A 43 -38.69 0.54 1.81
N ARG A 44 -38.48 1.71 1.17
CA ARG A 44 -38.60 1.85 -0.30
C ARG A 44 -37.58 1.00 -1.04
N LEU A 45 -36.33 0.97 -0.54
CA LEU A 45 -35.27 0.18 -1.14
C LEU A 45 -35.57 -1.33 -1.01
N THR A 46 -35.94 -1.79 0.18
CA THR A 46 -36.27 -3.20 0.41
C THR A 46 -37.43 -3.65 -0.46
N SER A 47 -38.49 -2.85 -0.59
CA SER A 47 -39.60 -3.19 -1.48
C SER A 47 -39.22 -3.17 -2.97
N ALA A 48 -38.30 -2.30 -3.38
CA ALA A 48 -37.78 -2.29 -4.75
C ALA A 48 -36.95 -3.54 -5.05
N GLU A 49 -36.09 -3.96 -4.11
CA GLU A 49 -35.30 -5.19 -4.21
C GLU A 49 -36.22 -6.43 -4.24
N GLU A 50 -37.21 -6.51 -3.36
CA GLU A 50 -38.20 -7.60 -3.36
C GLU A 50 -39.04 -7.63 -4.64
N TRP A 51 -39.43 -6.47 -5.17
CA TRP A 51 -40.14 -6.40 -6.45
C TRP A 51 -39.29 -6.98 -7.58
N ILE A 52 -38.03 -6.56 -7.69
CA ILE A 52 -37.12 -7.05 -8.73
C ILE A 52 -37.00 -8.57 -8.67
N LEU A 53 -36.84 -9.15 -7.47
CA LEU A 53 -36.73 -10.60 -7.30
C LEU A 53 -38.01 -11.35 -7.70
N LYS A 54 -39.19 -10.81 -7.37
CA LYS A 54 -40.48 -11.47 -7.62
C LYS A 54 -41.04 -11.21 -9.02
N ALA A 55 -40.63 -10.12 -9.68
CA ALA A 55 -41.14 -9.74 -10.99
C ALA A 55 -40.80 -10.79 -12.05
N ASP A 56 -39.61 -11.38 -11.99
CA ASP A 56 -39.18 -12.41 -12.93
C ASP A 56 -40.02 -13.69 -12.81
N GLU A 57 -40.35 -14.10 -11.57
CA GLU A 57 -41.24 -15.24 -11.32
C GLU A 57 -42.64 -15.00 -11.91
N ILE A 58 -43.18 -13.78 -11.75
CA ILE A 58 -44.51 -13.43 -12.27
C ILE A 58 -44.50 -13.35 -13.79
N MET A 59 -43.43 -12.82 -14.38
CA MET A 59 -43.27 -12.80 -15.83
C MET A 59 -43.25 -14.22 -16.40
N SER A 60 -42.56 -15.16 -15.76
CA SER A 60 -42.57 -16.57 -16.15
C SER A 60 -43.95 -17.22 -16.00
N ASP A 61 -44.68 -16.92 -14.91
CA ASP A 61 -46.05 -17.41 -14.72
C ASP A 61 -47.01 -16.87 -15.79
N LEU A 62 -46.84 -15.61 -16.21
CA LEU A 62 -47.63 -14.99 -17.29
C LEU A 62 -47.29 -15.57 -18.67
N GLU A 63 -46.02 -15.87 -18.93
CA GLU A 63 -45.60 -16.55 -20.17
C GLU A 63 -46.27 -17.92 -20.28
N LYS A 64 -46.21 -18.73 -19.21
CA LYS A 64 -46.88 -20.04 -19.16
C LYS A 64 -48.40 -19.94 -19.35
N LEU A 65 -49.03 -18.93 -18.75
CA LEU A 65 -50.46 -18.69 -18.94
C LEU A 65 -50.79 -18.33 -20.39
N THR A 66 -49.92 -17.57 -21.04
CA THR A 66 -50.06 -17.23 -22.46
C THR A 66 -49.96 -18.48 -23.33
N ASP A 67 -48.99 -19.36 -23.06
CA ASP A 67 -48.85 -20.64 -23.75
C ASP A 67 -50.08 -21.53 -23.55
N ASP A 68 -50.60 -21.62 -22.31
CA ASP A 68 -51.80 -22.39 -21.99
C ASP A 68 -53.04 -21.88 -22.77
N ILE A 69 -53.19 -20.56 -22.93
CA ILE A 69 -54.28 -19.94 -23.72
C ILE A 69 -54.14 -20.31 -25.20
N VAL A 70 -52.93 -20.21 -25.76
CA VAL A 70 -52.66 -20.57 -27.17
C VAL A 70 -52.96 -22.04 -27.42
N LEU A 71 -52.58 -22.93 -26.50
CA LEU A 71 -52.90 -24.36 -26.59
C LEU A 71 -54.42 -24.62 -26.50
N ALA A 72 -55.12 -23.93 -25.60
CA ALA A 72 -56.56 -24.06 -25.42
C ALA A 72 -57.37 -23.58 -26.63
N GLU A 73 -56.88 -22.55 -27.34
CA GLU A 73 -57.43 -22.10 -28.62
C GLU A 73 -57.11 -23.09 -29.75
N ALA A 74 -55.82 -23.36 -30.00
CA ALA A 74 -55.35 -24.04 -31.20
C ALA A 74 -55.62 -25.55 -31.21
N PHE A 75 -55.46 -26.22 -30.07
CA PHE A 75 -55.55 -27.69 -29.98
C PHE A 75 -56.88 -28.19 -29.42
N PHE A 76 -57.48 -27.43 -28.50
CA PHE A 76 -58.66 -27.90 -27.77
C PHE A 76 -59.97 -27.22 -28.19
N GLN A 77 -59.92 -26.14 -28.99
CA GLN A 77 -61.08 -25.34 -29.41
C GLN A 77 -62.01 -24.96 -28.24
N LYS A 78 -61.43 -24.75 -27.05
CA LYS A 78 -62.19 -24.51 -25.81
C LYS A 78 -62.57 -23.06 -25.62
N ILE A 79 -61.84 -22.17 -26.28
CA ILE A 79 -61.99 -20.73 -26.19
C ILE A 79 -62.13 -20.21 -27.61
N SER A 80 -63.00 -19.23 -27.82
CA SER A 80 -63.12 -18.61 -29.13
C SER A 80 -61.91 -17.72 -29.43
N LEU A 81 -61.56 -17.60 -30.71
CA LEU A 81 -60.45 -16.76 -31.18
C LEU A 81 -60.61 -15.28 -30.78
N SER A 82 -61.85 -14.82 -30.59
CA SER A 82 -62.15 -13.48 -30.06
C SER A 82 -61.78 -13.34 -28.58
N GLU A 83 -62.12 -14.33 -27.76
CA GLU A 83 -61.84 -14.33 -26.33
C GLU A 83 -60.36 -14.50 -26.05
N SER A 84 -59.68 -15.41 -26.77
CA SER A 84 -58.23 -15.58 -26.65
C SER A 84 -57.49 -14.30 -27.02
N ALA A 85 -57.84 -13.65 -28.13
CA ALA A 85 -57.23 -12.38 -28.54
C ALA A 85 -57.41 -11.26 -27.48
N GLN A 86 -58.57 -11.19 -26.83
CA GLN A 86 -58.80 -10.23 -25.74
C GLN A 86 -57.97 -10.55 -24.49
N LEU A 87 -57.88 -11.82 -24.11
CA LEU A 87 -57.08 -12.27 -22.96
C LEU A 87 -55.58 -12.03 -23.21
N THR A 88 -55.06 -12.43 -24.36
CA THR A 88 -53.67 -12.19 -24.76
C THR A 88 -53.34 -10.70 -24.74
N LYS A 89 -54.24 -9.84 -25.25
CA LYS A 89 -54.04 -8.39 -25.18
C LYS A 89 -53.92 -7.87 -23.75
N ARG A 90 -54.78 -8.32 -22.84
CA ARG A 90 -54.71 -7.93 -21.41
C ARG A 90 -53.45 -8.44 -20.73
N LEU A 91 -52.99 -9.65 -21.05
CA LEU A 91 -51.74 -10.20 -20.54
C LEU A 91 -50.53 -9.38 -21.00
N ILE A 92 -50.52 -8.94 -22.26
CA ILE A 92 -49.51 -8.02 -22.78
C ILE A 92 -49.52 -6.70 -22.00
N ASP A 93 -50.69 -6.12 -21.74
CA ASP A 93 -50.80 -4.88 -20.95
C ASP A 93 -50.26 -5.05 -19.52
N VAL A 94 -50.55 -6.18 -18.86
CA VAL A 94 -50.03 -6.51 -17.52
C VAL A 94 -48.51 -6.69 -17.55
N SER A 95 -47.99 -7.43 -18.53
CA SER A 95 -46.55 -7.63 -18.72
C SER A 95 -45.81 -6.30 -18.95
N ASN A 96 -46.38 -5.42 -19.78
CA ASN A 96 -45.85 -4.07 -20.00
C ASN A 96 -45.86 -3.23 -18.71
N ALA A 97 -46.92 -3.33 -17.90
CA ALA A 97 -46.99 -2.65 -16.62
C ALA A 97 -45.92 -3.16 -15.64
N ILE A 98 -45.74 -4.48 -15.52
CA ILE A 98 -44.68 -5.09 -14.70
C ILE A 98 -43.32 -4.57 -15.13
N ASN A 99 -43.00 -4.61 -16.42
CA ASN A 99 -41.75 -4.11 -16.97
C ASN A 99 -41.49 -2.63 -16.64
N ASN A 100 -42.52 -1.78 -16.73
CA ASN A 100 -42.40 -0.37 -16.39
C ASN A 100 -42.15 -0.14 -14.90
N ILE A 101 -42.82 -0.89 -14.02
CA ILE A 101 -42.59 -0.84 -12.58
C ILE A 101 -41.16 -1.33 -12.27
N THR A 102 -40.75 -2.46 -12.83
CA THR A 102 -39.40 -3.02 -12.65
C THR A 102 -38.30 -2.04 -13.06
N LYS A 103 -38.45 -1.35 -14.19
CA LYS A 103 -37.53 -0.27 -14.60
C LYS A 103 -37.42 0.84 -13.55
N ASN A 104 -38.52 1.23 -12.92
CA ASN A 104 -38.50 2.25 -11.88
C ASN A 104 -37.88 1.72 -10.57
N MET A 105 -38.11 0.46 -10.22
CA MET A 105 -37.46 -0.17 -9.06
C MET A 105 -35.94 -0.22 -9.24
N TYR A 106 -35.44 -0.56 -10.43
CA TYR A 106 -34.00 -0.49 -10.72
C TYR A 106 -33.42 0.92 -10.56
N LYS A 107 -34.16 1.98 -10.90
CA LYS A 107 -33.70 3.36 -10.65
C LYS A 107 -33.51 3.64 -9.17
N ILE A 108 -34.43 3.16 -8.31
CA ILE A 108 -34.35 3.33 -6.86
C ILE A 108 -33.12 2.61 -6.31
N VAL A 109 -32.94 1.34 -6.68
CA VAL A 109 -31.80 0.51 -6.23
C VAL A 109 -30.47 1.12 -6.70
N ASN A 110 -30.37 1.47 -7.99
CA ASN A 110 -29.15 2.05 -8.55
C ASN A 110 -28.81 3.40 -7.93
N HIS A 111 -29.82 4.24 -7.63
CA HIS A 111 -29.59 5.50 -6.95
C HIS A 111 -28.98 5.29 -5.56
N ASN A 112 -29.52 4.37 -4.76
CA ASN A 112 -28.96 4.05 -3.45
C ASN A 112 -27.53 3.49 -3.53
N GLN A 113 -27.27 2.58 -4.48
CA GLN A 113 -25.93 2.04 -4.72
C GLN A 113 -24.93 3.15 -5.08
N ASN A 114 -25.33 4.09 -5.94
CA ASN A 114 -24.50 5.23 -6.32
C ASN A 114 -24.22 6.17 -5.14
N GLU A 115 -25.21 6.46 -4.29
CA GLU A 115 -25.02 7.26 -3.09
C GLU A 115 -24.03 6.61 -2.12
N ARG A 116 -24.18 5.29 -1.88
CA ARG A 116 -23.25 4.52 -1.04
C ARG A 116 -21.83 4.51 -1.60
N MET A 117 -21.69 4.31 -2.91
CA MET A 117 -20.41 4.34 -3.59
C MET A 117 -19.75 5.72 -3.51
N PHE A 118 -20.54 6.78 -3.68
CA PHE A 118 -20.06 8.15 -3.57
C PHE A 118 -19.57 8.47 -2.15
N ALA A 119 -20.33 8.09 -1.13
CA ALA A 119 -19.92 8.25 0.26
C ALA A 119 -18.59 7.50 0.57
N ALA A 120 -18.49 6.25 0.12
CA ALA A 120 -17.26 5.46 0.27
C ALA A 120 -16.06 6.10 -0.45
N LYS A 121 -16.28 6.64 -1.66
CA LYS A 121 -15.26 7.39 -2.41
C LYS A 121 -14.76 8.61 -1.64
N VAL A 122 -15.65 9.40 -1.05
CA VAL A 122 -15.28 10.58 -0.25
C VAL A 122 -14.41 10.18 0.95
N ILE A 123 -14.79 9.13 1.68
CA ILE A 123 -14.03 8.61 2.82
C ILE A 123 -12.63 8.15 2.38
N ALA A 124 -12.55 7.39 1.28
CA ALA A 124 -11.27 6.92 0.74
C ALA A 124 -10.37 8.09 0.33
N GLN A 125 -10.93 9.11 -0.33
CA GLN A 125 -10.20 10.33 -0.70
C GLN A 125 -9.68 11.09 0.52
N GLN A 126 -10.48 11.21 1.59
CA GLN A 126 -10.03 11.82 2.85
C GLN A 126 -8.88 11.02 3.47
N ARG A 127 -8.99 9.68 3.51
CA ARG A 127 -7.94 8.82 4.06
C ARG A 127 -6.63 8.96 3.28
N ILE A 128 -6.69 9.02 1.95
CA ILE A 128 -5.51 9.24 1.10
C ILE A 128 -4.86 10.59 1.44
N LYS A 129 -5.63 11.67 1.57
CA LYS A 129 -5.09 12.98 1.94
C LYS A 129 -4.36 12.94 3.29
N THR A 130 -4.94 12.30 4.30
CA THR A 130 -4.30 12.14 5.61
C THR A 130 -3.01 11.33 5.52
N LEU A 131 -3.00 10.24 4.75
CA LEU A 131 -1.79 9.42 4.57
C LEU A 131 -0.69 10.16 3.82
N LEU A 132 -1.03 10.97 2.82
CA LEU A 132 -0.06 11.81 2.12
C LEU A 132 0.55 12.86 3.06
N ALA A 133 -0.26 13.54 3.87
CA ALA A 133 0.25 14.48 4.87
C ALA A 133 1.17 13.80 5.89
N GLY A 134 0.78 12.62 6.39
CA GLY A 134 1.63 11.84 7.32
C GLY A 134 2.94 11.36 6.67
N LYS A 135 2.91 11.02 5.38
CA LYS A 135 4.12 10.68 4.61
C LYS A 135 5.07 11.88 4.52
N GLU A 136 4.57 13.06 4.16
CA GLU A 136 5.39 14.28 4.06
C GLU A 136 6.01 14.66 5.41
N GLU A 137 5.26 14.52 6.51
CA GLU A 137 5.77 14.77 7.86
C GLU A 137 6.88 13.76 8.23
N ALA A 138 6.67 12.48 7.94
CA ALA A 138 7.67 11.44 8.17
C ALA A 138 8.95 11.67 7.34
N GLU A 139 8.81 12.11 6.08
CA GLU A 139 9.96 12.46 5.23
C GLU A 139 10.75 13.64 5.80
N LYS A 140 10.08 14.70 6.27
CA LYS A 140 10.73 15.84 6.95
C LYS A 140 11.46 15.41 8.23
N LEU A 141 10.84 14.55 9.04
CA LEU A 141 11.47 14.01 10.25
C LEU A 141 12.70 13.16 9.90
N LEU A 142 12.62 12.34 8.86
CA LEU A 142 13.75 11.52 8.40
C LEU A 142 14.91 12.40 7.90
N GLU A 143 14.61 13.43 7.11
CA GLU A 143 15.60 14.37 6.59
C GLU A 143 16.29 15.13 7.72
N SER A 144 15.52 15.67 8.67
CA SER A 144 16.07 16.35 9.85
C SER A 144 16.96 15.43 10.69
N ARG A 145 16.56 14.18 10.91
CA ARG A 145 17.36 13.19 11.65
C ARG A 145 18.65 12.84 10.92
N THR A 146 18.59 12.68 9.61
CA THR A 146 19.76 12.38 8.76
C THR A 146 20.76 13.53 8.79
N ASN A 147 20.28 14.78 8.68
CA ASN A 147 21.11 15.97 8.79
C ASN A 147 21.74 16.12 10.18
N PHE A 148 20.99 15.83 11.25
CA PHE A 148 21.51 15.84 12.62
C PHE A 148 22.63 14.83 12.82
N ILE A 149 22.47 13.61 12.32
CA ILE A 149 23.51 12.57 12.38
C ILE A 149 24.77 13.04 11.64
N ARG A 150 24.62 13.55 10.42
CA ARG A 150 25.74 14.06 9.62
C ARG A 150 26.53 15.17 10.34
N GLN A 151 25.83 16.16 10.90
CA GLN A 151 26.48 17.25 11.65
C GLN A 151 27.22 16.73 12.89
N ASN A 152 26.68 15.72 13.57
CA ASN A 152 27.33 15.12 14.73
C ASN A 152 28.60 14.35 14.34
N ASP A 153 28.53 13.58 13.25
CA ASP A 153 29.70 12.86 12.72
C ASP A 153 30.80 13.82 12.26
N GLU A 154 30.44 14.95 11.63
CA GLU A 154 31.38 16.01 11.27
C GLU A 154 32.03 16.64 12.50
N LYS A 155 31.25 16.98 13.55
CA LYS A 155 31.76 17.51 14.82
C LYS A 155 32.75 16.56 15.48
N LYS A 156 32.41 15.26 15.59
CA LYS A 156 33.30 14.23 16.14
C LYS A 156 34.59 14.10 15.35
N LYS A 157 34.51 14.17 14.02
CA LYS A 157 35.70 14.11 13.14
C LYS A 157 36.61 15.32 13.35
N GLU A 158 36.03 16.49 13.53
CA GLU A 158 36.78 17.73 13.78
C GLU A 158 37.41 17.75 15.19
N GLU A 159 36.70 17.25 16.20
CA GLU A 159 37.24 17.05 17.55
C GLU A 159 38.41 16.07 17.58
N LEU A 160 38.28 14.92 16.89
CA LEU A 160 39.37 13.95 16.73
C LEU A 160 40.60 14.55 16.02
N LYS A 161 40.39 15.43 15.03
CA LYS A 161 41.50 16.14 14.38
C LYS A 161 42.20 17.08 15.35
N ARG A 162 41.44 17.89 16.10
CA ARG A 162 41.99 18.81 17.10
C ARG A 162 42.81 18.07 18.17
N MET A 163 42.31 16.94 18.69
CA MET A 163 43.07 16.14 19.65
C MET A 163 44.39 15.61 19.07
N ARG A 164 44.39 15.11 17.83
CA ARG A 164 45.64 14.67 17.18
C ARG A 164 46.62 15.80 16.94
N GLU A 165 46.13 16.97 16.54
CA GLU A 165 46.97 18.16 16.35
C GLU A 165 47.64 18.56 17.67
N THR A 166 46.91 18.55 18.79
CA THR A 166 47.47 18.83 20.11
C THR A 166 48.48 17.76 20.55
N GLU A 167 48.18 16.47 20.32
CA GLU A 167 49.10 15.36 20.63
C GLU A 167 50.43 15.51 19.86
N ILE A 168 50.38 15.80 18.56
CA ILE A 168 51.59 16.00 17.74
C ILE A 168 52.42 17.19 18.25
N ILE A 169 51.78 18.29 18.62
CA ILE A 169 52.48 19.46 19.15
C ILE A 169 53.17 19.13 20.49
N GLU A 170 52.52 18.38 21.37
CA GLU A 170 53.11 17.93 22.63
C GLU A 170 54.25 16.95 22.41
N GLU A 171 54.11 15.99 21.51
CA GLU A 171 55.17 15.06 21.11
C GLU A 171 56.40 15.83 20.58
N MET A 172 56.20 16.77 19.66
CA MET A 172 57.29 17.61 19.12
C MET A 172 57.98 18.42 20.21
N ARG A 173 57.23 19.02 21.14
CA ARG A 173 57.81 19.76 22.28
C ARG A 173 58.62 18.84 23.18
N SER A 174 58.11 17.65 23.48
CA SER A 174 58.81 16.67 24.33
C SER A 174 60.11 16.22 23.68
N GLN A 175 60.10 15.99 22.37
CA GLN A 175 61.28 15.57 21.62
C GLN A 175 62.33 16.69 21.54
N ALA A 176 61.91 17.94 21.28
CA ALA A 176 62.79 19.09 21.30
C ALA A 176 63.47 19.28 22.67
N LEU A 177 62.74 19.05 23.78
CA LEU A 177 63.32 19.09 25.13
C LEU A 177 64.34 17.98 25.36
N ILE A 178 64.09 16.76 24.86
CA ILE A 178 65.03 15.64 24.96
C ILE A 178 66.31 15.95 24.16
N GLU A 179 66.17 16.45 22.94
CA GLU A 179 67.31 16.81 22.08
C GLU A 179 68.12 17.96 22.68
N HIS A 180 67.46 18.99 23.22
CA HIS A 180 68.12 20.09 23.91
C HIS A 180 68.91 19.62 25.14
N LYS A 181 68.36 18.69 25.94
CA LYS A 181 69.08 18.09 27.07
C LYS A 181 70.34 17.33 26.61
N LYS A 182 70.24 16.54 25.54
CA LYS A 182 71.40 15.85 24.95
C LYS A 182 72.46 16.85 24.50
N TYR A 183 72.06 17.93 23.85
CA TYR A 183 72.96 18.99 23.42
C TYR A 183 73.69 19.64 24.61
N LEU A 184 72.97 20.01 25.67
CA LEU A 184 73.59 20.58 26.88
C LEU A 184 74.60 19.62 27.52
N SER A 185 74.26 18.34 27.68
CA SER A 185 75.20 17.33 28.20
C SER A 185 76.43 17.15 27.31
N SER A 186 76.27 17.20 25.98
CA SER A 186 77.41 17.16 25.07
C SER A 186 78.31 18.40 25.19
N LEU A 187 77.72 19.58 25.41
CA LEU A 187 78.44 20.84 25.58
C LEU A 187 79.19 20.87 26.93
N GLU A 188 78.60 20.34 27.99
CA GLU A 188 79.27 20.12 29.28
C GLU A 188 80.45 19.16 29.16
N ALA A 189 80.31 18.06 28.42
CA ALA A 189 81.41 17.12 28.17
C ALA A 189 82.56 17.77 27.37
N VAL A 190 82.25 18.60 26.37
CA VAL A 190 83.26 19.37 25.62
C VAL A 190 84.00 20.33 26.53
N LYS A 191 83.28 21.10 27.37
CA LYS A 191 83.92 22.00 28.35
C LYS A 191 84.81 21.25 29.34
N ALA A 192 84.37 20.08 29.80
CA ALA A 192 85.18 19.25 30.70
C ALA A 192 86.48 18.76 30.02
N LEU A 193 86.47 18.52 28.71
CA LEU A 193 87.69 18.20 27.94
C LEU A 193 88.59 19.43 27.76
N GLU A 194 88.03 20.60 27.47
CA GLU A 194 88.79 21.86 27.39
C GLU A 194 89.48 22.19 28.73
N GLU A 195 88.83 21.96 29.87
CA GLU A 195 89.43 22.13 31.21
C GLU A 195 90.56 21.13 31.53
N VAL A 196 90.57 19.97 30.86
CA VAL A 196 91.64 18.96 30.99
C VAL A 196 92.84 19.31 30.12
N GLU A 197 92.65 19.88 28.93
CA GLU A 197 93.75 20.38 28.09
C GLU A 197 94.51 21.56 28.73
N GLU A 198 93.87 22.41 29.54
CA GLU A 198 94.58 23.44 30.31
C GLU A 198 95.39 22.90 31.50
N ASN A 199 95.14 21.66 31.96
CA ASN A 199 95.78 21.08 33.15
C ASN A 199 96.62 19.81 32.89
N THR A 200 96.80 19.38 31.65
CA THR A 200 97.69 18.24 31.33
C THR A 200 98.74 18.59 30.27
N PHE A 201 99.92 18.96 30.76
CA PHE A 201 101.15 18.98 29.99
C PHE A 201 101.78 17.58 30.01
N ILE A 202 101.48 16.70 29.04
CA ILE A 202 102.31 15.51 28.76
C ILE A 202 102.42 15.28 27.24
N SER A 203 103.60 15.66 26.73
CA SER A 203 104.48 15.03 25.72
C SER A 203 103.90 14.30 24.50
N ASN A 204 104.38 14.71 23.33
CA ASN A 204 104.53 13.89 22.13
C ASN A 204 105.10 12.51 22.47
N ASP A 205 104.43 11.43 22.06
CA ASP A 205 105.09 10.36 21.30
C ASP A 205 104.08 9.57 20.47
N SER A 206 104.57 9.06 19.34
CA SER A 206 103.77 8.45 18.28
C SER A 206 103.14 7.11 18.69
N LEU A 207 101.90 6.87 18.28
CA LEU A 207 101.47 5.56 17.83
C LEU A 207 100.21 5.71 16.96
N ALA A 208 100.38 5.37 15.69
CA ALA A 208 99.28 5.04 14.81
C ALA A 208 98.52 3.85 15.44
N ASP A 209 97.20 3.98 15.57
CA ASP A 209 96.34 2.82 15.39
C ASP A 209 94.91 3.21 15.01
N ASP A 210 94.40 2.34 14.16
CA ASP A 210 93.21 2.40 13.33
C ASP A 210 91.93 2.36 14.17
N VAL A 211 91.03 3.33 13.99
CA VAL A 211 89.64 3.21 14.47
C VAL A 211 88.70 3.49 13.31
N THR A 212 88.41 2.41 12.59
CA THR A 212 87.25 2.21 11.75
C THR A 212 85.99 2.85 12.35
N LEU A 213 85.45 3.87 11.67
CA LEU A 213 84.07 4.29 11.84
C LEU A 213 83.16 3.15 11.37
N THR A 214 82.69 2.32 12.30
CA THR A 214 81.61 1.38 12.00
C THR A 214 80.35 2.18 11.71
N GLU A 215 79.99 2.28 10.43
CA GLU A 215 78.64 2.63 9.98
C GLU A 215 77.65 1.69 10.67
N GLY A 216 76.88 2.25 11.61
CA GLY A 216 75.72 1.57 12.17
C GLY A 216 74.65 1.39 11.11
N ASN A 217 74.70 0.24 10.43
CA ASN A 217 73.61 -0.29 9.62
C ASN A 217 72.33 -0.43 10.47
N LEU A 218 71.41 0.53 10.35
CA LEU A 218 70.05 0.42 10.86
C LEU A 218 69.14 -0.02 9.71
N GLU A 219 69.32 -1.28 9.29
CA GLU A 219 68.35 -1.95 8.43
C GLU A 219 67.22 -2.57 9.27
N ASN A 220 66.00 -2.40 8.75
CA ASN A 220 64.80 -3.20 8.99
C ASN A 220 63.97 -2.91 10.25
N ARG A 221 62.88 -2.13 10.05
CA ARG A 221 61.54 -2.55 10.54
C ARG A 221 60.37 -2.04 9.67
N LYS A 222 59.93 -2.95 8.80
CA LYS A 222 58.55 -3.22 8.33
C LYS A 222 57.73 -2.06 7.73
N ARG A 223 57.78 -1.96 6.39
CA ARG A 223 56.67 -1.44 5.55
C ARG A 223 55.37 -2.17 5.90
N ARG A 224 54.47 -1.50 6.61
CA ARG A 224 53.09 -1.96 6.82
C ARG A 224 52.33 -1.75 5.52
N ARG A 225 51.98 -2.83 4.80
CA ARG A 225 51.12 -2.75 3.61
C ARG A 225 49.73 -2.34 4.05
N SER A 226 49.32 -1.12 3.70
CA SER A 226 47.92 -0.69 3.75
C SER A 226 47.11 -1.63 2.83
N ARG A 227 46.32 -2.53 3.41
CA ARG A 227 45.27 -3.21 2.65
C ARG A 227 44.14 -2.22 2.50
N SER A 228 43.94 -1.73 1.29
CA SER A 228 42.71 -1.07 0.91
C SER A 228 41.57 -2.05 1.15
N LEU A 229 40.71 -1.72 2.11
CA LEU A 229 39.40 -2.32 2.23
C LEU A 229 38.54 -1.65 1.16
N THR A 230 38.74 -2.04 -0.10
CA THR A 230 37.80 -1.73 -1.18
C THR A 230 36.45 -2.32 -0.78
N ARG A 231 35.51 -1.45 -0.39
CA ARG A 231 34.10 -1.79 -0.30
C ARG A 231 33.68 -2.38 -1.65
N LYS A 232 33.20 -3.63 -1.65
CA LYS A 232 32.49 -4.19 -2.79
C LYS A 232 31.31 -3.26 -3.10
N VAL A 233 31.37 -2.69 -4.29
CA VAL A 233 30.34 -1.91 -4.95
C VAL A 233 29.19 -2.85 -5.32
N VAL A 234 27.99 -2.47 -4.87
CA VAL A 234 26.69 -2.53 -5.55
C VAL A 234 26.33 -3.86 -6.24
N GLY A 235 25.49 -4.65 -5.57
CA GLY A 235 24.55 -5.55 -6.22
C GLY A 235 23.18 -4.87 -6.29
N THR A 236 22.87 -4.24 -7.43
CA THR A 236 21.50 -3.95 -7.84
C THR A 236 20.85 -5.25 -8.27
N ILE A 237 19.80 -5.68 -7.58
CA ILE A 237 18.91 -6.71 -8.13
C ILE A 237 17.88 -5.97 -8.99
N LYS A 238 18.01 -6.13 -10.30
CA LYS A 238 16.88 -6.04 -11.24
C LYS A 238 16.28 -7.44 -11.33
N VAL A 239 15.03 -7.58 -10.88
CA VAL A 239 13.84 -8.18 -11.52
C VAL A 239 12.78 -8.26 -10.41
#